data_AF-A0A4V2AU81-F1
#
_entry.id   AF-A0A4V2AU81-F1
#
_cell.length_a   1.000
_cell.length_b   1.000
_cell.length_c   1.000
_cell.angle_alpha   90.00
_cell.angle_beta   90.00
_cell.angle_gamma   90.00
#
_symmetry.space_group_name_H-M   'P 1'
#
loop_
_entity.id
_entity.type
_entity.pdbx_description
1 polymer ?
#
loop_
_entity_poly.entity_id
_entity_poly.type
_entity_poly.pdbx_seq_one_letter_code
_entity_poly.pdbx_strand_id
1 'polypeptide(L)' 'MSKSILAVILGGGAGTRLFPLTASRSKPAVPIAGKYRLV' A
#
# COMPACT_ATOMS: atom_id res chain seq x y z
N MET A 1 -5.77 26.20 18.86
CA MET A 1 -4.45 25.96 18.23
C MET A 1 -4.46 24.56 17.63
N SER A 2 -4.49 24.44 16.30
CA SER A 2 -4.53 23.15 15.60
C SER A 2 -3.13 22.53 15.62
N LYS A 3 -2.97 21.34 16.22
CA LYS A 3 -1.70 20.59 16.15
C LYS A 3 -1.53 20.04 14.74
N SER A 4 -0.56 20.55 14.00
CA SER A 4 -0.12 19.97 12.74
C SER A 4 0.70 18.72 13.05
N ILE A 5 0.22 17.55 12.64
CA ILE A 5 0.91 16.26 12.79
C ILE A 5 1.38 15.80 11.42
N LEU A 6 2.66 15.47 11.31
CA LEU A 6 3.24 14.83 10.14
C LEU A 6 3.15 13.31 10.32
N ALA A 7 2.57 12.62 9.33
CA ALA A 7 2.55 11.17 9.25
C ALA A 7 3.41 10.71 8.06
N VAL A 8 4.17 9.63 8.26
CA VAL A 8 4.99 8.99 7.21
C VAL A 8 4.52 7.56 7.05
N ILE A 9 4.24 7.15 5.80
CA ILE A 9 3.77 5.80 5.49
C ILE A 9 4.83 5.06 4.67
N LEU A 10 5.29 3.92 5.17
CA LEU A 10 6.30 3.09 4.51
C LEU A 10 5.61 1.99 3.67
N GLY A 11 5.21 2.34 2.44
CA GLY A 11 4.45 1.47 1.53
C GLY A 11 5.28 0.61 0.56
N GLY A 12 6.57 0.39 0.81
CA GLY A 12 7.50 -0.23 -0.16
C GLY A 12 7.55 -1.76 -0.23
N GLY A 13 6.78 -2.47 0.61
CA GLY A 13 6.91 -3.94 0.74
C GLY A 13 6.55 -4.72 -0.53
N ALA A 14 7.44 -5.62 -0.97
CA ALA A 14 7.25 -6.43 -2.18
C ALA A 14 6.09 -7.44 -2.11
N GLY A 15 5.78 -7.98 -0.93
CA GLY A 15 4.64 -8.89 -0.76
C GLY A 15 4.73 -10.20 -1.55
N THR A 16 5.76 -11.01 -1.29
CA THR A 16 6.04 -12.27 -1.98
C THR A 16 4.93 -13.31 -1.88
N ARG A 17 4.18 -13.33 -0.76
CA ARG A 17 3.03 -14.23 -0.55
C ARG A 17 1.83 -13.95 -1.45
N LEU A 18 1.79 -12.77 -2.09
CA LEU A 18 0.73 -12.36 -3.00
C LEU A 18 1.15 -12.47 -4.47
N PHE A 19 2.28 -13.09 -4.77
CA PHE A 19 2.62 -13.44 -6.14
C PHE A 19 1.47 -14.28 -6.75
N PRO A 20 1.01 -14.02 -8.00
CA PRO A 20 1.58 -13.11 -9.01
C PRO A 20 1.09 -11.65 -8.94
N LEU A 21 0.18 -11.31 -8.03
CA LEU A 21 -0.45 -9.99 -7.94
C LEU A 21 0.55 -8.86 -7.62
N THR A 22 1.70 -9.20 -7.05
CA THR A 22 2.80 -8.28 -6.72
C THR A 22 3.98 -8.34 -7.70
N ALA A 23 3.87 -9.05 -8.83
CA ALA A 23 4.97 -9.20 -9.79
C ALA A 23 5.43 -7.87 -10.41
N SER A 24 4.49 -6.95 -10.66
CA SER A 24 4.77 -5.65 -11.28
C SER A 24 4.45 -4.46 -10.36
N ARG A 25 4.09 -4.71 -9.09
CA ARG A 25 3.62 -3.69 -8.14
C ARG A 25 3.90 -4.07 -6.70
N SER A 26 4.11 -3.08 -5.85
CA SER A 26 4.26 -3.31 -4.41
C SER A 26 2.96 -3.81 -3.78
N LYS A 27 3.07 -4.50 -2.64
CA LYS A 27 1.93 -5.02 -1.88
C LYS A 27 0.84 -3.96 -1.66
N PRO A 28 1.15 -2.71 -1.30
CA PRO A 28 0.08 -1.74 -1.04
C PRO A 28 -0.72 -1.33 -2.28
N ALA A 29 -0.10 -1.38 -3.46
CA ALA A 29 -0.73 -1.04 -4.72
C ALA A 29 -1.64 -2.17 -5.28
N VAL A 30 -1.77 -3.30 -4.57
CA VAL A 30 -2.66 -4.40 -4.95
C VAL A 30 -4.13 -3.96 -4.79
N PRO A 31 -4.97 -4.09 -5.84
CA PRO A 31 -6.38 -3.70 -5.77
C PRO A 31 -7.18 -4.53 -4.76
N ILE A 32 -8.07 -3.86 -4.04
CA ILE A 32 -9.03 -4.44 -3.09
C ILE A 32 -10.43 -3.92 -3.43
N ALA A 33 -11.43 -4.79 -3.35
CA ALA A 33 -12.86 -4.44 -3.52
C ALA A 33 -13.16 -3.62 -4.80
N GLY A 34 -12.43 -3.89 -5.89
CA GLY A 34 -12.64 -3.28 -7.21
C GLY A 34 -12.24 -1.80 -7.37
N LYS A 35 -12.07 -1.05 -6.27
CA LYS A 35 -11.83 0.41 -6.33
C LYS A 35 -10.67 0.89 -5.44
N TYR A 36 -10.24 0.10 -4.47
CA TYR A 36 -9.30 0.55 -3.43
C TYR A 36 -7.93 -0.10 -3.54
N ARG A 37 -6.98 0.43 -2.77
CA ARG A 37 -5.63 -0.09 -2.52
C ARG A 37 -5.41 -0.18 -1.02
N LEU A 38 -4.45 -0.99 -0.58
CA LEU A 38 -4.20 -1.23 0.85
C LEU A 38 -3.64 0.00 1.57
N VAL A 39 -2.94 0.87 0.85
CA VAL A 39 -2.44 2.18 1.30
C VAL A 39 -2.60 3.16 0.15
#